data_AF-A0A7R9Z5S0-F1
#
_entry.id   AF-A0A7R9Z5S0-F1
#
_cell.length_a   1.000
_cell.length_b   1.000
_cell.length_c   1.000
_cell.angle_alpha   90.00
_cell.angle_beta   90.00
_cell.angle_gamma   90.00
#
_symmetry.space_group_name_H-M   'P 1'
#
loop_
_entity.id
_entity.type
_entity.pdbx_description
1 polymer ?
#
loop_
_entity_poly.entity_id
_entity_poly.type
_entity_poly.pdbx_seq_one_letter_code
_entity_poly.pdbx_strand_id
1 'polypeptide(L)'
;DDQEIVALLCGGHVYGRCHPNFSGYAGPWVEHPTQFSNEYATDMIEDEWTLVSHGDTWLDEQGAAELRPAPGNRQFVNKVPGKLDDDEPNQMMLPTDMILAWDPNFRVYLEQYAADETKLKNDFGVAFKKLTELGCGF
;
A
#
# COMPACT_ATOMS: atom_id res chain seq x y z
N ASP A 1 -18.97 -1.38 4.37
CA ASP A 1 -18.70 -2.32 5.47
C ASP A 1 -17.20 -2.65 5.45
N ASP A 2 -16.73 -3.60 6.26
CA ASP A 2 -15.29 -3.93 6.34
C ASP A 2 -14.73 -4.39 4.99
N GLN A 3 -15.49 -5.21 4.26
CA GLN A 3 -15.10 -5.67 2.92
C GLN A 3 -14.95 -4.51 1.94
N GLU A 4 -15.92 -3.58 1.90
CA GLU A 4 -15.84 -2.39 1.04
C GLU A 4 -14.64 -1.50 1.39
N ILE A 5 -14.29 -1.34 2.67
CA ILE A 5 -13.11 -0.57 3.10
C ILE A 5 -11.84 -1.20 2.54
N VAL A 6 -11.66 -2.50 2.73
CA VAL A 6 -10.48 -3.24 2.27
C VAL A 6 -10.39 -3.20 0.74
N ALA A 7 -11.51 -3.41 0.04
CA ALA A 7 -11.58 -3.35 -1.42
C ALA A 7 -11.17 -1.96 -1.96
N LEU A 8 -11.70 -0.89 -1.36
CA LEU A 8 -11.39 0.49 -1.75
C LEU A 8 -9.90 0.83 -1.57
N LEU A 9 -9.29 0.40 -0.45
CA LEU A 9 -7.87 0.63 -0.21
C LEU A 9 -7.00 -0.21 -1.16
N CYS A 10 -7.29 -1.50 -1.32
CA CYS A 10 -6.52 -2.39 -2.20
C CYS A 10 -6.61 -1.96 -3.67
N GLY A 11 -7.81 -1.66 -4.17
CA GLY A 11 -7.99 -1.23 -5.56
C GLY A 11 -7.57 0.22 -5.83
N GLY A 12 -7.47 1.05 -4.78
CA GLY A 12 -7.04 2.44 -4.88
C GLY A 12 -5.53 2.60 -4.85
N HIS A 13 -4.86 2.04 -3.85
CA HIS A 13 -3.41 2.18 -3.64
C HIS A 13 -2.55 1.32 -4.57
N VAL A 14 -3.17 0.47 -5.39
CA VAL A 14 -2.56 -0.07 -6.62
C VAL A 14 -2.13 1.02 -7.61
N TYR A 15 -2.67 2.24 -7.48
CA TYR A 15 -2.32 3.36 -8.34
C TYR A 15 -1.49 4.43 -7.65
N GLY A 16 -0.57 5.01 -8.41
CA GLY A 16 0.17 6.20 -8.02
C GLY A 16 1.18 5.97 -6.89
N ARG A 17 1.43 7.03 -6.12
CA ARG A 17 2.44 7.05 -5.06
C ARG A 17 2.22 8.20 -4.08
N CYS A 18 2.84 8.10 -2.92
CA CYS A 18 2.99 9.22 -2.01
C CYS A 18 4.14 10.16 -2.42
N HIS A 19 3.98 11.43 -2.06
CA HIS A 19 4.93 12.51 -2.32
C HIS A 19 5.18 13.35 -1.06
N PRO A 20 6.45 13.50 -0.61
CA PRO A 20 6.78 14.19 0.63
C PRO A 20 6.27 15.63 0.70
N ASN A 21 6.26 16.33 -0.44
CA ASN A 21 5.86 17.73 -0.51
C ASN A 21 4.34 17.95 -0.37
N PHE A 22 3.52 16.89 -0.47
CA PHE A 22 2.07 16.98 -0.39
C PHE A 22 1.52 16.33 0.87
N SER A 23 1.89 15.07 1.14
CA SER A 23 1.39 14.30 2.29
C SER A 23 2.43 14.08 3.39
N GLY A 24 3.71 14.35 3.11
CA GLY A 24 4.82 14.00 3.99
C GLY A 24 5.26 12.53 3.92
N TYR A 25 4.56 11.68 3.17
CA TYR A 25 4.93 10.27 2.91
C TYR A 25 5.59 10.13 1.53
N ALA A 26 6.33 9.05 1.28
CA ALA A 26 7.18 8.93 0.10
C ALA A 26 7.18 7.53 -0.49
N GLY A 27 6.99 7.42 -1.81
CA GLY A 27 7.15 6.15 -2.52
C GLY A 27 5.84 5.56 -3.04
N PRO A 28 5.93 4.65 -4.03
CA PRO A 28 4.78 3.91 -4.54
C PRO A 28 4.44 2.74 -3.62
N TRP A 29 3.20 2.26 -3.67
CA TRP A 29 2.81 1.04 -2.99
C TRP A 29 3.14 -0.23 -3.78
N VAL A 30 3.19 -0.12 -5.12
CA VAL A 30 3.39 -1.23 -6.06
C VAL A 30 4.44 -0.85 -7.12
N GLU A 31 5.06 -1.84 -7.76
CA GLU A 31 6.07 -1.68 -8.82
C GLU A 31 5.48 -1.03 -10.07
N HIS A 32 4.24 -1.38 -10.43
CA HIS A 32 3.58 -0.92 -11.64
C HIS A 32 2.35 -0.02 -11.33
N PRO A 33 2.55 1.22 -10.82
CA PRO A 33 1.49 2.07 -10.26
C PRO A 33 0.52 2.68 -11.28
N THR A 34 0.50 2.15 -12.50
CA THR A 34 -0.38 2.56 -13.60
C THR A 34 -1.21 1.41 -14.16
N GLN A 35 -1.10 0.22 -13.58
CA GLN A 35 -1.81 -0.99 -13.99
C GLN A 35 -2.62 -1.53 -12.81
N PHE A 36 -3.81 -2.05 -13.08
CA PHE A 36 -4.57 -2.73 -12.03
C PHE A 36 -4.02 -4.12 -11.81
N SER A 37 -3.79 -4.50 -10.55
CA SER A 37 -3.39 -5.84 -10.12
C SER A 37 -3.90 -6.09 -8.70
N ASN A 38 -3.59 -7.25 -8.12
CA ASN A 38 -3.74 -7.51 -6.68
C ASN A 38 -2.42 -7.38 -5.90
N GLU A 39 -1.35 -6.90 -6.53
CA GLU A 39 0.01 -6.79 -5.98
C GLU A 39 0.02 -6.12 -4.61
N TYR A 40 -0.68 -4.99 -4.44
CA TYR A 40 -0.81 -4.31 -3.14
C TYR A 40 -1.24 -5.24 -2.00
N ALA A 41 -2.20 -6.13 -2.25
CA ALA A 41 -2.71 -7.04 -1.23
C ALA A 41 -1.77 -8.23 -1.02
N THR A 42 -1.16 -8.73 -2.09
CA THR A 42 -0.19 -9.83 -2.08
C THR A 42 1.07 -9.43 -1.30
N ASP A 43 1.73 -8.36 -1.72
CA ASP A 43 2.99 -7.87 -1.15
C ASP A 43 2.82 -7.47 0.33
N MET A 44 1.67 -6.90 0.69
CA MET A 44 1.37 -6.58 2.10
C MET A 44 1.40 -7.82 3.02
N ILE A 45 1.08 -9.00 2.48
CA ILE A 45 1.09 -10.26 3.24
C ILE A 45 2.44 -10.98 3.13
N GLU A 46 3.07 -10.94 1.96
CA GLU A 46 4.26 -11.72 1.64
C GLU A 46 5.56 -11.05 2.09
N ASP A 47 5.62 -9.72 2.08
CA ASP A 47 6.85 -8.97 2.35
C ASP A 47 7.10 -8.69 3.85
N GLU A 48 8.37 -8.43 4.15
CA GLU A 48 8.80 -7.91 5.44
C GLU A 48 8.83 -6.39 5.44
N TRP A 49 7.98 -5.78 6.28
CA TRP A 49 7.80 -4.33 6.34
C TRP A 49 8.56 -3.69 7.51
N THR A 50 9.50 -2.80 7.21
CA THR A 50 10.27 -2.04 8.22
C THR A 50 9.72 -0.64 8.41
N LEU A 51 9.44 -0.24 9.66
CA LEU A 51 9.07 1.13 9.99
C LEU A 51 10.29 2.05 9.89
N VAL A 52 10.19 3.08 9.05
CA VAL A 52 11.24 4.08 8.80
C VAL A 52 10.76 5.50 9.04
N SER A 53 11.72 6.39 9.21
CA SER A 53 11.58 7.83 9.39
C SER A 53 12.53 8.59 8.45
N HIS A 54 12.46 9.91 8.45
CA HIS A 54 13.37 10.75 7.67
C HIS A 54 14.87 10.54 8.02
N GLY A 55 15.19 10.10 9.24
CA GLY A 55 16.58 9.92 9.68
C GLY A 55 17.21 8.60 9.26
N ASP A 56 16.46 7.70 8.63
CA ASP A 56 16.91 6.36 8.25
C ASP A 56 17.74 6.39 6.96
N THR A 57 18.98 6.87 7.07
CA THR A 57 19.88 7.06 5.92
C THR A 57 20.43 5.76 5.34
N TRP A 58 20.29 4.64 6.05
CA TRP A 58 20.71 3.32 5.56
C TRP A 58 19.97 2.90 4.26
N LEU A 59 18.81 3.49 3.98
CA LEU A 59 18.11 3.33 2.69
C LEU A 59 18.92 3.82 1.49
N ASP A 60 19.87 4.76 1.67
CA ASP A 60 20.73 5.25 0.58
C ASP A 60 21.61 4.13 0.01
N GLU A 61 22.17 3.30 0.89
CA GLU A 61 23.03 2.19 0.53
C GLU A 61 22.27 1.08 -0.20
N GLN A 62 20.94 1.05 -0.05
CA GLN A 62 20.03 0.10 -0.70
C GLN A 62 19.35 0.70 -1.95
N GLY A 63 19.76 1.89 -2.38
CA GLY A 63 19.14 2.56 -3.53
C GLY A 63 17.68 2.97 -3.31
N ALA A 64 17.23 3.10 -2.06
CA ALA A 64 15.84 3.34 -1.65
C ALA A 64 15.65 4.69 -0.92
N ALA A 65 16.55 5.64 -1.19
CA ALA A 65 16.57 6.98 -0.59
C ALA A 65 15.23 7.74 -0.74
N GLU A 66 14.51 7.48 -1.83
CA GLU A 66 13.22 8.07 -2.17
C GLU A 66 12.05 7.58 -1.33
N LEU A 67 12.23 6.51 -0.56
CA LEU A 67 11.22 6.00 0.38
C LEU A 67 11.26 6.72 1.73
N ARG A 68 12.24 7.60 1.97
CA ARG A 68 12.28 8.37 3.21
C ARG A 68 11.14 9.40 3.25
N PRO A 69 10.27 9.36 4.27
CA PRO A 69 9.23 10.36 4.44
C PRO A 69 9.81 11.73 4.81
N ALA A 70 8.98 12.77 4.79
CA ALA A 70 9.32 14.09 5.32
C ALA A 70 9.60 14.01 6.84
N PRO A 71 10.39 14.94 7.41
CA PRO A 71 10.61 15.00 8.86
C PRO A 71 9.29 15.04 9.65
N GLY A 72 9.19 14.18 10.66
CA GLY A 72 7.99 14.04 11.51
C GLY A 72 7.05 12.90 11.10
N ASN A 73 7.15 12.40 9.87
CA ASN A 73 6.37 11.26 9.40
C ASN A 73 7.13 9.94 9.58
N ARG A 74 6.36 8.84 9.67
CA ARG A 74 6.88 7.47 9.67
C ARG A 74 6.01 6.61 8.77
N GLN A 75 6.64 5.71 8.02
CA GLN A 75 5.97 4.78 7.10
C GLN A 75 6.69 3.45 7.09
N PHE A 76 6.09 2.45 6.48
CA PHE A 76 6.71 1.15 6.27
C PHE A 76 7.31 1.07 4.87
N VAL A 77 8.40 0.33 4.73
CA VAL A 77 9.09 0.04 3.46
C VAL A 77 9.45 -1.43 3.41
N ASN A 78 9.50 -2.01 2.21
CA ASN A 78 9.91 -3.39 1.96
C ASN A 78 11.45 -3.57 2.00
N LYS A 79 12.13 -2.77 2.81
CA LYS A 79 13.59 -2.77 2.95
C LYS A 79 13.96 -3.06 4.38
N VAL A 80 15.00 -3.88 4.57
CA VAL A 80 15.46 -4.31 5.90
C VAL A 80 16.93 -3.88 6.08
N PRO A 81 17.30 -3.22 7.20
CA PRO A 81 18.67 -2.80 7.45
C PRO A 81 19.65 -3.97 7.34
N GLY A 82 20.68 -3.83 6.49
CA GLY A 82 21.71 -4.83 6.28
C GLY A 82 21.34 -5.99 5.33
N LYS A 83 20.09 -6.05 4.83
CA LYS A 83 19.69 -6.93 3.73
C LYS A 83 19.74 -6.12 2.43
N LEU A 84 20.72 -6.42 1.57
CA LEU A 84 20.79 -5.84 0.22
C LEU A 84 20.01 -6.73 -0.72
N ASP A 85 18.91 -6.21 -1.25
CA ASP A 85 18.08 -6.86 -2.25
C ASP A 85 17.84 -5.85 -3.39
N ASP A 86 18.74 -5.90 -4.38
CA ASP A 86 18.79 -4.96 -5.50
C ASP A 86 17.73 -5.28 -6.56
N ASP A 87 17.13 -6.48 -6.52
CA ASP A 87 16.12 -6.93 -7.48
C ASP A 87 14.69 -6.59 -7.00
N GLU A 88 14.51 -6.26 -5.73
CA GLU A 88 13.21 -5.98 -5.14
C GLU A 88 12.80 -4.50 -5.35
N PRO A 89 11.62 -4.23 -5.91
CA PRO A 89 11.17 -2.87 -6.21
C PRO A 89 11.04 -2.04 -4.92
N ASN A 90 11.29 -0.73 -5.00
CA ASN A 90 11.15 0.15 -3.84
C ASN A 90 9.68 0.47 -3.56
N GLN A 91 9.11 -0.16 -2.54
CA GLN A 91 7.70 -0.01 -2.18
C GLN A 91 7.52 0.50 -0.73
N MET A 92 6.35 1.06 -0.46
CA MET A 92 5.98 1.57 0.86
C MET A 92 4.57 1.22 1.25
N MET A 93 4.31 1.22 2.56
CA MET A 93 2.98 1.14 3.14
C MET A 93 2.81 2.23 4.19
N LEU A 94 1.63 2.84 4.23
CA LEU A 94 1.24 3.74 5.31
C LEU A 94 0.91 2.95 6.57
N PRO A 95 0.97 3.56 7.77
CA PRO A 95 0.43 2.94 8.97
C PRO A 95 -1.03 2.52 8.84
N THR A 96 -1.84 3.24 8.05
CA THR A 96 -3.23 2.89 7.75
C THR A 96 -3.35 1.65 6.87
N ASP A 97 -2.39 1.43 5.97
CA ASP A 97 -2.36 0.27 5.08
C ASP A 97 -2.05 -0.98 5.91
N MET A 98 -1.08 -0.90 6.81
CA MET A 98 -0.69 -2.01 7.70
C MET A 98 -1.82 -2.50 8.62
N ILE A 99 -2.80 -1.64 8.95
CA ILE A 99 -3.98 -2.06 9.73
C ILE A 99 -4.75 -3.18 9.01
N LEU A 100 -4.75 -3.21 7.67
CA LEU A 100 -5.41 -4.27 6.90
C LEU A 100 -4.79 -5.65 7.16
N ALA A 101 -3.48 -5.71 7.40
CA ALA A 101 -2.76 -6.94 7.71
C ALA A 101 -2.79 -7.32 9.20
N TRP A 102 -2.90 -6.33 10.09
CA TRP A 102 -2.86 -6.52 11.54
C TRP A 102 -4.22 -6.80 12.17
N ASP A 103 -5.28 -6.17 11.67
CA ASP A 103 -6.63 -6.40 12.17
C ASP A 103 -7.20 -7.71 11.58
N PRO A 104 -7.65 -8.67 12.41
CA PRO A 104 -8.12 -9.95 11.91
C PRO A 104 -9.40 -9.86 11.07
N ASN A 105 -10.26 -8.85 11.30
CA ASN A 105 -11.49 -8.66 10.52
C ASN A 105 -11.20 -8.06 9.14
N PHE A 106 -10.16 -7.25 9.00
CA PHE A 106 -9.71 -6.78 7.69
C PHE A 106 -8.86 -7.82 6.96
N ARG A 107 -7.98 -8.53 7.69
CA ARG A 107 -7.04 -9.49 7.13
C ARG A 107 -7.74 -10.58 6.32
N VAL A 108 -8.91 -11.06 6.76
CA VAL A 108 -9.68 -12.08 6.03
C VAL A 108 -10.07 -11.64 4.61
N TYR A 109 -10.31 -10.34 4.40
CA TYR A 109 -10.62 -9.80 3.08
C TYR A 109 -9.33 -9.49 2.30
N LEU A 110 -8.29 -9.01 2.98
CA LEU A 110 -6.97 -8.80 2.38
C LEU A 110 -6.44 -10.11 1.77
N GLU A 111 -6.49 -11.21 2.52
CA GLU A 111 -6.08 -12.55 2.06
C GLU A 111 -6.93 -13.04 0.88
N GLN A 112 -8.23 -12.75 0.86
CA GLN A 112 -9.08 -13.08 -0.28
C GLN A 112 -8.68 -12.32 -1.54
N TYR A 113 -8.33 -11.04 -1.42
CA TYR A 113 -7.94 -10.21 -2.55
C TYR A 113 -6.52 -10.52 -3.05
N ALA A 114 -5.60 -10.86 -2.14
CA ALA A 114 -4.29 -11.39 -2.50
C ALA A 114 -4.41 -12.72 -3.28
N ALA A 115 -5.38 -13.57 -2.94
CA ALA A 115 -5.59 -14.85 -3.64
C ALA A 115 -6.38 -14.73 -4.98
N ASP A 116 -7.17 -13.66 -5.16
CA ASP A 116 -8.08 -13.53 -6.31
C ASP A 116 -8.22 -12.07 -6.80
N GLU A 117 -7.43 -11.71 -7.82
CA GLU A 117 -7.49 -10.40 -8.49
C GLU A 117 -8.88 -10.12 -9.11
N THR A 118 -9.54 -11.13 -9.66
CA THR A 118 -10.86 -10.95 -10.30
C THR A 118 -11.90 -10.55 -9.25
N LYS A 119 -11.84 -11.17 -8.07
CA LYS A 119 -12.68 -10.79 -6.93
C LYS A 119 -12.38 -9.36 -6.48
N LEU A 120 -11.11 -8.99 -6.31
CA LEU A 120 -10.72 -7.62 -5.96
C LEU A 120 -11.28 -6.60 -6.95
N LYS A 121 -11.10 -6.85 -8.26
CA LYS A 121 -11.59 -5.98 -9.33
C LYS A 121 -13.10 -5.78 -9.28
N ASN A 122 -13.86 -6.86 -9.07
CA ASN A 122 -15.31 -6.81 -9.01
C ASN A 122 -15.80 -6.04 -7.76
N ASP A 123 -15.28 -6.39 -6.59
CA ASP A 123 -15.68 -5.77 -5.32
C ASP A 123 -15.28 -4.28 -5.27
N PHE A 124 -14.06 -3.94 -5.74
CA PHE A 124 -13.61 -2.56 -5.87
C PHE A 124 -14.52 -1.75 -6.80
N GLY A 125 -14.89 -2.31 -7.96
CA GLY A 125 -15.78 -1.62 -8.90
C GLY A 125 -17.15 -1.28 -8.29
N VAL A 126 -17.73 -2.21 -7.53
CA VAL A 126 -19.00 -1.98 -6.81
C VAL A 126 -18.83 -0.94 -5.71
N ALA A 127 -17.79 -1.07 -4.87
CA ALA A 127 -17.54 -0.18 -3.75
C ALA A 127 -17.19 1.24 -4.22
N PHE A 128 -16.38 1.39 -5.27
CA PHE A 128 -16.01 2.67 -5.85
C PHE A 128 -17.22 3.38 -6.46
N LYS A 129 -18.06 2.65 -7.21
CA LYS A 129 -19.33 3.19 -7.73
C LYS A 129 -20.19 3.72 -6.59
N LYS A 130 -20.37 2.93 -5.52
CA LYS A 130 -21.11 3.35 -4.33
C LYS A 130 -20.48 4.60 -3.73
N LEU A 131 -19.17 4.62 -3.50
CA LEU A 131 -18.45 5.77 -2.95
C LEU A 131 -18.74 7.07 -3.72
N THR A 132 -18.75 7.01 -5.05
CA THR A 132 -18.93 8.19 -5.90
C THR A 132 -20.39 8.59 -6.13
N GLU A 133 -21.34 7.65 -6.01
CA GLU A 133 -22.75 7.86 -6.38
C GLU A 133 -23.72 7.88 -5.19
N LEU A 134 -23.32 7.45 -3.98
CA LEU A 134 -24.24 7.28 -2.84
C LEU A 134 -24.96 8.56 -2.41
N GLY A 135 -24.38 9.73 -2.69
CA GLY A 135 -25.00 11.04 -2.42
C GLY A 135 -25.84 11.60 -3.57
N CYS A 136 -25.84 10.95 -4.74
CA CYS A 136 -26.58 11.39 -5.91
C CYS A 136 -28.00 10.82 -5.88
N GLY A 137 -28.94 11.56 -5.27
CA GLY A 137 -30.36 11.24 -5.36
C GLY A 137 -30.87 11.45 -6.79
N PHE A 138 -31.38 10.40 -7.41
CA PHE A 138 -32.18 10.45 -8.64
C PHE A 138 -33.59 9.94 -8.35
#